data_AF-A0A3A5L2P2-F1
#
_entry.id   AF-A0A3A5L2P2-F1
#
_cell.length_a   1.000
_cell.length_b   1.000
_cell.length_c   1.000
_cell.angle_alpha   90.00
_cell.angle_beta   90.00
_cell.angle_gamma   90.00
#
_symmetry.space_group_name_H-M   'P 1'
#
loop_
_entity.id
_entity.type
_entity.pdbx_description
1 polymer ?
#
loop_
_entity_poly.entity_id
_entity_poly.type
_entity_poly.pdbx_seq_one_letter_code
_entity_poly.pdbx_strand_id
1 'polypeptide(L)'
;MKTTKKLRHAKRLDKASGFFFLMGFVFSKLQTIPIVFVSSLFNLLSLMCYLTAYTLWLAACERYPDHPPRTQSWYGLVQFKNQHKVAAVLGTLAILICVAAIAFPPALIASAWLFLVSNVLWCIAEYHKMRHPPVYDKEYSSKRQAVYMRYALLMTSASLVTAVATTLVFCFPPAALATLITATILCLLINLVALQDWVVFTWVKHPPDAWEQSHTHMNNELGCELGHEPALDEEAEDVSVLSQSSEAPSSSEGTPLQPLWRSGAVVEPDMLGDAPFVCLQST
;
A
#
# COMPACT_ATOMS: atom_id res chain seq x y z
N MET A 1 8.41 -14.58 -19.21
CA MET A 1 7.24 -14.24 -20.05
C MET A 1 5.87 -14.41 -19.36
N LYS A 2 5.66 -15.39 -18.45
CA LYS A 2 4.37 -15.52 -17.71
C LYS A 2 4.15 -14.43 -16.64
N THR A 3 5.22 -13.94 -16.02
CA THR A 3 5.20 -12.89 -14.97
C THR A 3 4.78 -11.52 -15.50
N THR A 4 5.22 -11.14 -16.70
CA THR A 4 4.87 -9.85 -17.33
C THR A 4 3.40 -9.75 -17.70
N LYS A 5 2.76 -10.86 -18.12
CA LYS A 5 1.31 -10.92 -18.35
C LYS A 5 0.54 -10.73 -17.03
N LYS A 6 0.91 -11.44 -15.95
CA LYS A 6 0.25 -11.29 -14.64
C LYS A 6 0.31 -9.84 -14.14
N LEU A 7 1.48 -9.20 -14.21
CA LEU A 7 1.66 -7.81 -13.79
C LEU A 7 0.82 -6.82 -14.60
N ARG A 8 0.73 -7.00 -15.92
CA ARG A 8 -0.12 -6.15 -16.78
C ARG A 8 -1.60 -6.25 -16.39
N HIS A 9 -2.08 -7.46 -16.10
CA HIS A 9 -3.45 -7.66 -15.65
C HIS A 9 -3.69 -7.03 -14.27
N ALA A 10 -2.73 -7.17 -13.34
CA ALA A 10 -2.81 -6.53 -12.02
C ALA A 10 -2.89 -4.99 -12.14
N LYS A 11 -2.01 -4.36 -12.93
CA LYS A 11 -2.06 -2.90 -13.21
C LYS A 11 -3.41 -2.46 -13.81
N ARG A 12 -4.02 -3.29 -14.67
CA ARG A 12 -5.31 -2.97 -15.30
C ARG A 12 -6.47 -3.07 -14.32
N LEU A 13 -6.43 -4.05 -13.41
CA LEU A 13 -7.40 -4.19 -12.31
C LEU A 13 -7.29 -3.03 -11.33
N ASP A 14 -6.07 -2.63 -10.97
CA ASP A 14 -5.79 -1.51 -10.07
C ASP A 14 -6.24 -0.16 -10.66
N LYS A 15 -6.02 0.05 -11.97
CA LYS A 15 -6.56 1.23 -12.66
C LYS A 15 -8.10 1.22 -12.68
N ALA A 16 -8.72 0.05 -12.88
CA ALA A 16 -10.16 -0.09 -12.87
C ALA A 16 -10.75 0.16 -11.47
N SER A 17 -10.13 -0.39 -10.41
CA SER A 17 -10.57 -0.12 -9.03
C SER A 17 -10.51 1.36 -8.72
N GLY A 18 -9.43 2.06 -9.09
CA GLY A 18 -9.32 3.51 -8.92
C GLY A 18 -10.45 4.30 -9.60
N PHE A 19 -10.87 3.88 -10.79
CA PHE A 19 -12.03 4.48 -11.48
C PHE A 19 -13.36 4.21 -10.76
N PHE A 20 -13.57 2.99 -10.26
CA PHE A 20 -14.77 2.68 -9.46
C PHE A 20 -14.80 3.41 -8.12
N PHE A 21 -13.65 3.61 -7.47
CA PHE A 21 -13.54 4.46 -6.29
C PHE A 21 -13.96 5.90 -6.60
N LEU A 22 -13.52 6.46 -7.73
CA LEU A 22 -13.92 7.80 -8.15
C LEU A 22 -15.43 7.87 -8.43
N MET A 23 -16.00 6.90 -9.15
CA MET A 23 -17.43 6.88 -9.44
C MET A 23 -18.26 6.72 -8.16
N GLY A 24 -17.84 5.86 -7.24
CA GLY A 24 -18.44 5.74 -5.91
C GLY A 24 -18.41 7.06 -5.16
N PHE A 25 -17.27 7.78 -5.20
CA PHE A 25 -17.14 9.11 -4.61
C PHE A 25 -18.12 10.12 -5.22
N VAL A 26 -18.22 10.19 -6.55
CA VAL A 26 -19.14 11.11 -7.23
C VAL A 26 -20.59 10.81 -6.86
N PHE A 27 -21.01 9.54 -6.90
CA PHE A 27 -22.37 9.14 -6.48
C PHE A 27 -22.62 9.44 -5.01
N SER A 28 -21.64 9.25 -4.14
CA SER A 28 -21.70 9.62 -2.72
C SER A 28 -21.88 11.12 -2.49
N LYS A 29 -21.49 11.98 -3.43
CA LYS A 29 -21.79 13.43 -3.36
C LYS A 29 -23.14 13.76 -3.97
N LEU A 30 -23.56 13.10 -5.05
CA LEU A 30 -24.89 13.31 -5.63
C LEU A 30 -26.03 12.93 -4.67
N GLN A 31 -25.78 12.07 -3.68
CA GLN A 31 -26.79 11.76 -2.66
C GLN A 31 -27.14 12.96 -1.75
N THR A 32 -26.33 14.03 -1.72
CA THR A 32 -26.64 15.22 -0.90
C THR A 32 -27.73 16.10 -1.50
N ILE A 33 -28.23 15.77 -2.70
CA ILE A 33 -29.40 16.43 -3.30
C ILE A 33 -30.62 16.12 -2.42
N PRO A 34 -31.42 17.13 -2.01
CA PRO A 34 -32.52 16.98 -1.05
C PRO A 34 -33.78 16.34 -1.69
N ILE A 35 -33.60 15.22 -2.41
CA ILE A 35 -34.67 14.41 -2.99
C ILE A 35 -34.47 12.98 -2.49
N VAL A 36 -35.34 12.54 -1.58
CA VAL A 36 -35.17 11.29 -0.79
C VAL A 36 -34.93 10.05 -1.66
N PHE A 37 -35.73 9.88 -2.74
CA PHE A 37 -35.58 8.75 -3.66
C PHE A 37 -34.25 8.77 -4.41
N VAL A 38 -33.85 9.96 -4.88
CA VAL A 38 -32.61 10.16 -5.61
C VAL A 38 -31.41 9.94 -4.69
N SER A 39 -31.47 10.43 -3.46
CA SER A 39 -30.45 10.24 -2.43
C SER A 39 -30.25 8.76 -2.11
N SER A 40 -31.33 8.02 -1.90
CA SER A 40 -31.27 6.57 -1.61
C SER A 40 -30.69 5.78 -2.78
N LEU A 41 -31.08 6.11 -4.02
CA LEU A 41 -30.57 5.47 -5.23
C LEU A 41 -29.06 5.73 -5.39
N PHE A 42 -28.62 6.98 -5.25
CA PHE A 42 -27.19 7.32 -5.36
C PHE A 42 -26.36 6.74 -4.22
N ASN A 43 -26.92 6.61 -3.01
CA ASN A 43 -26.25 5.92 -1.91
C ASN A 43 -26.01 4.44 -2.25
N LEU A 44 -27.03 3.75 -2.77
CA LEU A 44 -26.92 2.35 -3.18
C LEU A 44 -25.90 2.18 -4.33
N LEU A 45 -25.97 3.04 -5.34
CA LEU A 45 -25.00 3.04 -6.46
C LEU A 45 -23.58 3.29 -5.96
N SER A 46 -23.39 4.23 -5.04
CA SER A 46 -22.11 4.52 -4.39
C SER A 46 -21.56 3.27 -3.67
N LEU A 47 -22.38 2.61 -2.85
CA LEU A 47 -21.97 1.39 -2.14
C LEU A 47 -21.60 0.26 -3.11
N MET A 48 -22.36 0.07 -4.20
CA MET A 48 -22.05 -0.94 -5.23
C MET A 48 -20.74 -0.63 -5.97
N CYS A 49 -20.51 0.64 -6.30
CA CYS A 49 -19.25 1.07 -6.91
C CYS A 49 -18.07 0.83 -5.96
N TYR A 50 -18.18 1.18 -4.68
CA TYR A 50 -17.11 0.93 -3.71
C TYR A 50 -16.89 -0.57 -3.50
N LEU A 51 -17.94 -1.40 -3.43
CA LEU A 51 -17.79 -2.84 -3.30
C LEU A 51 -17.03 -3.42 -4.51
N THR A 52 -17.38 -2.97 -5.72
CA THR A 52 -16.69 -3.33 -6.95
C THR A 52 -15.24 -2.85 -6.93
N ALA A 53 -14.98 -1.64 -6.44
CA ALA A 53 -13.63 -1.09 -6.33
C ALA A 53 -12.75 -1.93 -5.40
N TYR A 54 -13.21 -2.23 -4.19
CA TYR A 54 -12.47 -3.03 -3.22
C TYR A 54 -12.25 -4.47 -3.68
N THR A 55 -13.24 -5.11 -4.32
CA THR A 55 -13.09 -6.47 -4.86
C THR A 55 -12.10 -6.52 -6.01
N LEU A 56 -12.12 -5.54 -6.92
CA LEU A 56 -11.12 -5.39 -7.97
C LEU A 56 -9.73 -5.12 -7.40
N TRP A 57 -9.63 -4.29 -6.38
CA TRP A 57 -8.38 -3.98 -5.71
C TRP A 57 -7.78 -5.20 -5.00
N LEU A 58 -8.62 -5.99 -4.32
CA LEU A 58 -8.24 -7.26 -3.72
C LEU A 58 -7.74 -8.25 -4.80
N ALA A 59 -8.46 -8.35 -5.91
CA ALA A 59 -8.09 -9.19 -7.05
C ALA A 59 -6.81 -8.72 -7.76
N ALA A 60 -6.48 -7.42 -7.69
CA ALA A 60 -5.22 -6.87 -8.16
C ALA A 60 -4.09 -7.27 -7.21
N CYS A 61 -4.29 -7.10 -5.90
CA CYS A 61 -3.31 -7.46 -4.85
C CYS A 61 -2.84 -8.90 -4.99
N GLU A 62 -3.76 -9.87 -5.16
CA GLU A 62 -3.41 -11.29 -5.38
C GLU A 62 -2.49 -11.53 -6.57
N ARG A 63 -2.60 -10.70 -7.61
CA ARG A 63 -1.85 -10.85 -8.87
C ARG A 63 -0.53 -10.10 -8.89
N TYR A 64 -0.29 -9.17 -7.96
CA TYR A 64 1.01 -8.52 -7.84
C TYR A 64 2.08 -9.54 -7.38
N PRO A 65 3.31 -9.43 -7.91
CA PRO A 65 4.42 -10.28 -7.46
C PRO A 65 4.75 -9.95 -6.00
N ASP A 66 5.20 -10.96 -5.27
CA ASP A 66 5.62 -10.79 -3.89
C ASP A 66 6.89 -9.96 -3.83
N HIS A 67 6.95 -9.03 -2.87
CA HIS A 67 8.14 -8.25 -2.62
C HIS A 67 9.02 -9.01 -1.61
N PRO A 68 10.36 -9.07 -1.80
CA PRO A 68 11.23 -9.82 -0.91
C PRO A 68 11.06 -9.33 0.54
N PRO A 69 10.78 -10.22 1.51
CA PRO A 69 10.63 -9.83 2.90
C PRO A 69 11.99 -9.40 3.47
N ARG A 70 12.02 -8.30 4.23
CA ARG A 70 13.20 -7.88 5.00
C ARG A 70 13.03 -8.28 6.45
N THR A 71 13.66 -9.39 6.86
CA THR A 71 13.54 -9.97 8.21
C THR A 71 14.00 -9.05 9.36
N GLN A 72 14.77 -8.00 9.08
CA GLN A 72 15.33 -7.09 10.10
C GLN A 72 14.50 -5.83 10.39
N SER A 73 13.36 -5.62 9.74
CA SER A 73 12.46 -4.51 10.07
C SER A 73 11.11 -5.04 10.54
N TRP A 74 10.37 -4.27 11.33
CA TRP A 74 8.99 -4.61 11.72
C TRP A 74 8.09 -4.87 10.49
N TYR A 75 8.46 -4.29 9.34
CA TYR A 75 7.85 -4.50 8.03
C TYR A 75 8.20 -5.84 7.36
N GLY A 76 9.15 -6.60 7.90
CA GLY A 76 9.47 -7.97 7.52
C GLY A 76 8.36 -8.97 7.83
N LEU A 77 7.52 -8.67 8.82
CA LEU A 77 6.44 -9.54 9.28
C LEU A 77 5.22 -9.51 8.34
N VAL A 78 4.99 -8.39 7.62
CA VAL A 78 3.84 -8.27 6.70
C VAL A 78 4.29 -7.59 5.41
N GLN A 79 4.43 -8.38 4.34
CA GLN A 79 4.73 -7.88 2.99
C GLN A 79 3.75 -6.79 2.55
N PHE A 80 4.21 -5.80 1.78
CA PHE A 80 3.39 -4.71 1.19
C PHE A 80 2.07 -5.18 0.60
N LYS A 81 2.14 -6.26 -0.19
CA LYS A 81 1.00 -6.92 -0.81
C LYS A 81 -0.05 -7.34 0.22
N ASN A 82 0.39 -7.85 1.37
CA ASN A 82 -0.49 -8.25 2.46
C ASN A 82 -1.11 -7.04 3.16
N GLN A 83 -0.39 -5.92 3.29
CA GLN A 83 -0.96 -4.69 3.86
C GLN A 83 -2.10 -4.14 2.99
N HIS A 84 -1.88 -4.03 1.67
CA HIS A 84 -2.94 -3.63 0.74
C HIS A 84 -4.09 -4.65 0.70
N LYS A 85 -3.79 -5.95 0.75
CA LYS A 85 -4.80 -7.01 0.80
C LYS A 85 -5.68 -6.90 2.05
N VAL A 86 -5.07 -6.74 3.23
CA VAL A 86 -5.81 -6.60 4.49
C VAL A 86 -6.64 -5.31 4.48
N ALA A 87 -6.08 -4.19 4.01
CA ALA A 87 -6.84 -2.96 3.83
C ALA A 87 -8.07 -3.20 2.92
N ALA A 88 -7.88 -3.85 1.77
CA ALA A 88 -8.98 -4.12 0.85
C ALA A 88 -10.07 -5.04 1.44
N VAL A 89 -9.68 -6.06 2.22
CA VAL A 89 -10.62 -6.93 2.95
C VAL A 89 -11.40 -6.13 4.00
N LEU A 90 -10.73 -5.32 4.81
CA LEU A 90 -11.39 -4.50 5.83
C LEU A 90 -12.36 -3.48 5.21
N GLY A 91 -11.99 -2.83 4.11
CA GLY A 91 -12.88 -1.94 3.37
C GLY A 91 -14.09 -2.67 2.78
N THR A 92 -13.90 -3.89 2.30
CA THR A 92 -15.02 -4.75 1.83
C THR A 92 -15.96 -5.09 2.98
N LEU A 93 -15.43 -5.52 4.13
CA LEU A 93 -16.23 -5.81 5.32
C LEU A 93 -16.97 -4.57 5.84
N ALA A 94 -16.33 -3.39 5.82
CA ALA A 94 -16.96 -2.14 6.21
C ALA A 94 -18.18 -1.83 5.33
N ILE A 95 -18.10 -2.06 4.02
CA ILE A 95 -19.24 -1.90 3.10
C ILE A 95 -20.37 -2.88 3.41
N LEU A 96 -20.04 -4.16 3.66
CA LEU A 96 -21.05 -5.15 4.03
C LEU A 96 -21.77 -4.77 5.34
N ILE A 97 -21.02 -4.24 6.32
CA ILE A 97 -21.59 -3.73 7.57
C ILE A 97 -22.44 -2.47 7.32
N CYS A 98 -22.03 -1.57 6.40
CA CYS A 98 -22.86 -0.45 5.97
C CYS A 98 -24.22 -0.91 5.41
N VAL A 99 -24.23 -1.98 4.60
CA VAL A 99 -25.48 -2.56 4.07
C VAL A 99 -26.31 -3.18 5.21
N ALA A 100 -25.68 -3.91 6.12
CA ALA A 100 -26.36 -4.47 7.30
C ALA A 100 -26.95 -3.38 8.22
N ALA A 101 -26.36 -2.18 8.22
CA ALA A 101 -26.82 -1.07 9.02
C ALA A 101 -28.20 -0.51 8.60
N ILE A 102 -28.71 -0.90 7.42
CA ILE A 102 -30.10 -0.64 7.03
C ILE A 102 -31.08 -1.30 8.03
N ALA A 103 -30.75 -2.51 8.49
CA ALA A 103 -31.55 -3.23 9.48
C ALA A 103 -31.13 -2.91 10.93
N PHE A 104 -29.86 -2.57 11.16
CA PHE A 104 -29.31 -2.26 12.48
C PHE A 104 -28.46 -0.98 12.46
N PRO A 105 -29.07 0.22 12.57
CA PRO A 105 -28.37 1.51 12.44
C PRO A 105 -27.09 1.69 13.28
N PRO A 106 -26.98 1.16 14.52
CA PRO A 106 -25.74 1.25 15.30
C PRO A 106 -24.51 0.63 14.61
N ALA A 107 -24.70 -0.31 13.66
CA ALA A 107 -23.61 -0.88 12.87
C ALA A 107 -22.86 0.17 12.03
N LEU A 108 -23.44 1.35 11.76
CA LEU A 108 -22.73 2.44 11.08
C LEU A 108 -21.47 2.88 11.83
N ILE A 109 -21.48 2.83 13.16
CA ILE A 109 -20.29 3.16 13.97
C ILE A 109 -19.18 2.16 13.65
N ALA A 110 -19.48 0.86 13.75
CA ALA A 110 -18.51 -0.20 13.48
C ALA A 110 -17.96 -0.12 12.04
N SER A 111 -18.82 0.15 11.06
CA SER A 111 -18.39 0.35 9.67
C SER A 111 -17.45 1.55 9.52
N ALA A 112 -17.78 2.70 10.11
CA ALA A 112 -16.96 3.91 10.01
C ALA A 112 -15.55 3.70 10.59
N TRP A 113 -15.45 3.02 11.73
CA TRP A 113 -14.15 2.65 12.32
C TRP A 113 -13.39 1.63 11.48
N LEU A 114 -14.06 0.66 10.86
CA LEU A 114 -13.41 -0.27 9.93
C LEU A 114 -12.89 0.43 8.68
N PHE A 115 -13.61 1.40 8.12
CA PHE A 115 -13.10 2.23 7.03
C PHE A 115 -11.85 3.01 7.45
N LEU A 116 -11.84 3.57 8.66
CA LEU A 116 -10.66 4.24 9.18
C LEU A 116 -9.47 3.29 9.28
N VAL A 117 -9.62 2.11 9.89
CA VAL A 117 -8.54 1.12 10.02
C VAL A 117 -8.05 0.67 8.65
N SER A 118 -8.96 0.40 7.71
CA SER A 118 -8.65 0.10 6.31
C SER A 118 -7.78 1.19 5.68
N ASN A 119 -8.17 2.45 5.82
CA ASN A 119 -7.43 3.59 5.24
C ASN A 119 -6.08 3.84 5.94
N VAL A 120 -5.98 3.62 7.25
CA VAL A 120 -4.70 3.68 7.98
C VAL A 120 -3.74 2.63 7.44
N LEU A 121 -4.18 1.37 7.30
CA LEU A 121 -3.32 0.30 6.76
C LEU A 121 -2.90 0.59 5.30
N TRP A 122 -3.81 1.11 4.49
CA TRP A 122 -3.50 1.53 3.13
C TRP A 122 -2.48 2.68 3.10
N CYS A 123 -2.66 3.71 3.93
CA CYS A 123 -1.75 4.84 4.05
C CYS A 123 -0.35 4.40 4.48
N ILE A 124 -0.26 3.49 5.47
CA ILE A 124 0.99 2.87 5.91
C ILE A 124 1.66 2.12 4.74
N ALA A 125 0.89 1.34 3.97
CA ALA A 125 1.42 0.61 2.82
C ALA A 125 1.98 1.54 1.73
N GLU A 126 1.29 2.65 1.44
CA GLU A 126 1.77 3.67 0.49
C GLU A 126 3.00 4.43 0.99
N TYR A 127 3.06 4.70 2.30
CA TYR A 127 4.24 5.29 2.94
C TYR A 127 5.45 4.38 2.77
N HIS A 128 5.28 3.07 3.04
CA HIS A 128 6.36 2.13 2.85
C HIS A 128 6.78 2.05 1.39
N LYS A 129 5.83 2.04 0.45
CA LYS A 129 6.11 1.99 -0.99
C LYS A 129 6.91 3.22 -1.45
N MET A 130 6.66 4.37 -0.83
CA MET A 130 7.43 5.58 -1.06
C MET A 130 8.88 5.45 -0.55
N ARG A 131 9.08 4.82 0.61
CA ARG A 131 10.42 4.61 1.20
C ARG A 131 11.20 3.48 0.51
N HIS A 132 10.50 2.48 -0.03
CA HIS A 132 11.09 1.29 -0.64
C HIS A 132 10.38 1.01 -1.96
N PRO A 133 10.82 1.66 -3.06
CA PRO A 133 10.15 1.53 -4.34
C PRO A 133 10.21 0.08 -4.86
N PRO A 134 9.12 -0.43 -5.45
CA PRO A 134 9.09 -1.79 -5.95
C PRO A 134 10.02 -1.96 -7.17
N VAL A 135 11.00 -2.85 -7.05
CA VAL A 135 12.01 -3.15 -8.10
C VAL A 135 11.39 -3.55 -9.45
N TYR A 136 10.18 -4.12 -9.44
CA TYR A 136 9.49 -4.52 -10.66
C TYR A 136 8.79 -3.37 -11.41
N ASP A 137 8.69 -2.17 -10.83
CA ASP A 137 7.99 -1.03 -11.42
C ASP A 137 8.95 -0.02 -12.05
N LYS A 138 9.27 -0.25 -13.33
CA LYS A 138 10.16 0.63 -14.12
C LYS A 138 9.59 2.05 -14.35
N GLU A 139 8.30 2.24 -14.10
CA GLU A 139 7.61 3.52 -14.28
C GLU A 139 7.47 4.28 -12.95
N TYR A 140 8.12 3.80 -11.88
CA TYR A 140 8.08 4.44 -10.58
C TYR A 140 8.68 5.84 -10.64
N SER A 141 7.98 6.80 -10.03
CA SER A 141 8.43 8.17 -9.86
C SER A 141 8.15 8.60 -8.43
N SER A 142 9.19 8.99 -7.70
CA SER A 142 9.14 9.48 -6.33
C SER A 142 8.19 10.67 -6.18
N LYS A 143 8.22 11.60 -7.14
CA LYS A 143 7.32 12.76 -7.19
C LYS A 143 5.86 12.35 -7.32
N ARG A 144 5.57 11.37 -8.19
CA ARG A 144 4.22 10.83 -8.37
C ARG A 144 3.73 10.13 -7.11
N GLN A 145 4.59 9.32 -6.49
CA GLN A 145 4.25 8.58 -5.27
C GLN A 145 4.05 9.54 -4.08
N ALA A 146 4.79 10.65 -4.00
CA ALA A 146 4.59 11.67 -2.97
C ALA A 146 3.20 12.34 -3.07
N VAL A 147 2.74 12.66 -4.28
CA VAL A 147 1.38 13.18 -4.49
C VAL A 147 0.33 12.15 -4.07
N TYR A 148 0.54 10.88 -4.45
CA TYR A 148 -0.37 9.80 -4.06
C TYR A 148 -0.39 9.56 -2.54
N MET A 149 0.75 9.70 -1.87
CA MET A 149 0.84 9.61 -0.42
C MET A 149 0.06 10.74 0.27
N ARG A 150 0.14 11.96 -0.26
CA ARG A 150 -0.68 13.09 0.24
C ARG A 150 -2.17 12.81 0.09
N TYR A 151 -2.58 12.28 -1.07
CA TYR A 151 -3.94 11.81 -1.29
C TYR A 151 -4.37 10.74 -0.25
N ALA A 152 -3.55 9.73 -0.01
CA ALA A 152 -3.86 8.68 0.98
C ALA A 152 -4.01 9.21 2.41
N LEU A 153 -3.16 10.17 2.79
CA LEU A 153 -3.24 10.84 4.09
C LEU A 153 -4.52 11.67 4.24
N LEU A 154 -4.93 12.40 3.20
CA LEU A 154 -6.17 13.17 3.18
C LEU A 154 -7.40 12.26 3.30
N MET A 155 -7.45 11.16 2.54
CA MET A 155 -8.55 10.19 2.62
C MET A 155 -8.64 9.49 3.99
N THR A 156 -7.49 9.21 4.60
CA THR A 156 -7.42 8.69 5.98
C THR A 156 -7.96 9.71 6.98
N SER A 157 -7.59 10.98 6.81
CA SER A 157 -8.07 12.08 7.66
C SER A 157 -9.59 12.29 7.53
N ALA A 158 -10.13 12.25 6.31
CA ALA A 158 -11.58 12.30 6.08
C ALA A 158 -12.32 11.13 6.76
N SER A 159 -11.72 9.93 6.78
CA SER A 159 -12.29 8.76 7.44
C SER A 159 -12.27 8.89 8.95
N LEU A 160 -11.23 9.50 9.53
CA LEU A 160 -11.16 9.79 10.96
C LEU A 160 -12.26 10.77 11.37
N VAL A 161 -12.40 11.88 10.64
CA VAL A 161 -13.47 12.86 10.87
C VAL A 161 -14.84 12.18 10.80
N THR A 162 -15.05 11.31 9.81
CA THR A 162 -16.30 10.57 9.66
C THR A 162 -16.56 9.62 10.83
N ALA A 163 -15.58 8.81 11.24
CA ALA A 163 -15.73 7.86 12.35
C ALA A 163 -16.05 8.55 13.69
N VAL A 164 -15.35 9.65 13.98
CA VAL A 164 -15.60 10.48 15.16
C VAL A 164 -16.98 11.12 15.09
N ALA A 165 -17.35 11.73 13.96
CA ALA A 165 -18.66 12.35 13.78
C ALA A 165 -19.81 11.35 13.93
N THR A 166 -19.71 10.18 13.29
CA THR A 166 -20.72 9.11 13.41
C THR A 166 -20.88 8.65 14.86
N THR A 167 -19.78 8.51 15.59
CA THR A 167 -19.81 8.13 17.02
C THR A 167 -20.47 9.22 17.86
N LEU A 168 -20.10 10.49 17.65
CA LEU A 168 -20.67 11.63 18.38
C LEU A 168 -22.17 11.81 18.13
N VAL A 169 -22.62 11.68 16.88
CA VAL A 169 -24.04 11.77 16.50
C VAL A 169 -24.87 10.72 17.24
N PHE A 170 -24.34 9.51 17.39
CA PHE A 170 -25.04 8.42 18.06
C PHE A 170 -25.02 8.57 19.59
N CYS A 171 -23.87 8.93 20.18
CA CYS A 171 -23.74 9.08 21.62
C CYS A 171 -24.39 10.37 22.17
N PHE A 172 -24.46 11.42 21.36
CA PHE A 172 -24.99 12.74 21.74
C PHE A 172 -25.99 13.28 20.71
N PRO A 173 -27.22 12.72 20.63
CA PRO A 173 -28.24 13.17 19.68
C PRO A 173 -28.53 14.67 19.67
N PRO A 174 -28.53 15.40 20.81
CA PRO A 174 -28.74 16.85 20.80
C PRO A 174 -27.68 17.62 20.01
N ALA A 175 -26.45 17.09 19.92
CA ALA A 175 -25.34 17.69 19.17
C ALA A 175 -25.26 17.18 17.72
N ALA A 176 -26.16 16.29 17.29
CA ALA A 176 -26.07 15.60 16.01
C ALA A 176 -26.05 16.55 14.81
N LEU A 177 -26.96 17.53 14.78
CA LEU A 177 -27.07 18.46 13.65
C LEU A 177 -25.80 19.28 13.47
N ALA A 178 -25.28 19.87 14.55
CA ALA A 178 -24.05 20.65 14.54
C ALA A 178 -22.84 19.78 14.11
N THR A 179 -22.75 18.57 14.66
CA THR A 179 -21.70 17.60 14.30
C THR A 179 -21.76 17.21 12.82
N LEU A 180 -22.95 16.91 12.29
CA LEU A 180 -23.12 16.55 10.89
C LEU A 180 -22.76 17.70 9.95
N ILE A 181 -23.17 18.93 10.25
CA ILE A 181 -22.85 20.11 9.43
C ILE A 181 -21.33 20.34 9.39
N THR A 182 -20.70 20.42 10.56
CA THR A 182 -19.25 20.65 10.68
C THR A 182 -18.43 19.54 10.02
N ALA A 183 -18.76 18.28 10.30
CA ALA A 183 -18.09 17.14 9.69
C ALA A 183 -18.28 17.11 8.16
N THR A 184 -19.48 17.42 7.66
CA THR A 184 -19.75 17.45 6.21
C THR A 184 -18.91 18.52 5.52
N ILE A 185 -18.85 19.73 6.07
CA ILE A 185 -18.03 20.83 5.53
C ILE A 185 -16.55 20.43 5.53
N LEU A 186 -16.04 19.94 6.67
CA LEU A 186 -14.65 19.55 6.80
C LEU A 186 -14.28 18.41 5.84
N CYS A 187 -15.10 17.37 5.76
CA CYS A 187 -14.91 16.27 4.81
C CYS A 187 -15.00 16.76 3.37
N LEU A 188 -15.87 17.72 3.04
CA LEU A 188 -15.94 18.29 1.69
C LEU A 188 -14.63 18.98 1.31
N LEU A 189 -14.09 19.83 2.20
CA LEU A 189 -12.82 20.53 1.97
C LEU A 189 -11.66 19.54 1.80
N ILE A 190 -11.53 18.56 2.68
CA ILE A 190 -10.49 17.51 2.59
C ILE A 190 -10.61 16.75 1.27
N ASN A 191 -11.83 16.35 0.89
CA ASN A 191 -12.07 15.59 -0.33
C ASN A 191 -11.80 16.40 -1.61
N LEU A 192 -12.01 17.72 -1.59
CA LEU A 192 -11.65 18.59 -2.73
C LEU A 192 -10.14 18.60 -2.97
N VAL A 193 -9.35 18.76 -1.89
CA VAL A 193 -7.88 18.72 -1.98
C VAL A 193 -7.41 17.31 -2.39
N ALA A 194 -8.03 16.27 -1.83
CA ALA A 194 -7.72 14.89 -2.21
C ALA A 194 -8.01 14.62 -3.69
N LEU A 195 -9.12 15.14 -4.21
CA LEU A 195 -9.48 15.01 -5.63
C LEU A 195 -8.46 15.72 -6.52
N GLN A 196 -7.99 16.91 -6.12
CA GLN A 196 -6.91 17.61 -6.83
C GLN A 196 -5.64 16.75 -6.90
N ASP A 197 -5.24 16.15 -5.78
CA ASP A 197 -4.06 15.26 -5.74
C ASP A 197 -4.24 14.01 -6.59
N TRP A 198 -5.43 13.40 -6.56
CA TRP A 198 -5.75 12.26 -7.40
C TRP A 198 -5.69 12.61 -8.89
N VAL A 199 -6.20 13.78 -9.27
CA VAL A 199 -6.14 14.33 -10.63
C VAL A 199 -4.69 14.53 -11.07
N VAL A 200 -3.87 15.16 -10.23
CA VAL A 200 -2.44 15.36 -10.50
C VAL A 200 -1.75 14.01 -10.67
N PHE A 201 -1.96 13.08 -9.76
CA PHE A 201 -1.40 11.73 -9.83
C PHE A 201 -1.79 10.94 -11.10
N THR A 202 -3.00 11.16 -11.61
CA THR A 202 -3.58 10.39 -12.72
C THR A 202 -3.24 10.98 -14.09
N TRP A 203 -3.25 12.31 -14.25
CA TRP A 203 -3.09 12.97 -15.54
C TRP A 203 -1.76 13.70 -15.73
N VAL A 204 -1.09 14.13 -14.65
CA VAL A 204 0.22 14.78 -14.78
C VAL A 204 1.28 13.71 -15.02
N LYS A 205 2.03 13.86 -16.12
CA LYS A 205 3.15 12.97 -16.42
C LYS A 205 4.31 13.32 -15.51
N HIS A 206 4.69 12.37 -14.65
CA HIS A 206 5.91 12.44 -13.88
C HIS A 206 6.95 11.51 -14.52
N PRO A 207 8.15 12.00 -14.89
CA PRO A 207 9.19 11.14 -15.43
C PRO A 207 9.61 10.10 -14.38
N PRO A 208 9.90 8.84 -14.78
CA PRO A 208 10.39 7.83 -13.86
C PRO A 208 11.73 8.27 -13.27
N ASP A 209 11.99 7.86 -12.02
CA ASP A 209 13.26 8.17 -11.37
C ASP A 209 14.39 7.44 -12.12
N ALA A 210 15.36 8.19 -12.66
CA ALA A 210 16.52 7.63 -13.33
C ALA A 210 17.51 7.07 -12.29
N TRP A 211 17.20 5.90 -11.73
CA TRP A 211 18.01 5.24 -10.72
C TRP A 211 19.46 5.01 -11.18
N GLU A 212 19.68 4.78 -12.48
CA GLU A 212 21.02 4.58 -13.06
C GLU A 212 21.83 5.87 -13.20
N GLN A 213 21.20 7.05 -13.29
CA GLN A 213 21.90 8.33 -13.50
C GLN A 213 22.48 8.92 -12.21
N SER A 214 21.83 8.78 -11.05
CA SER A 214 22.39 9.31 -9.80
C SER A 214 23.63 8.54 -9.33
N HIS A 215 23.69 7.22 -9.54
CA HIS A 215 24.87 6.43 -9.19
C HIS A 215 26.04 6.67 -10.15
N THR A 216 25.77 6.88 -11.44
CA THR A 216 26.82 7.26 -12.40
C THR A 216 27.32 8.68 -12.16
N HIS A 217 26.45 9.63 -11.79
CA HIS A 217 26.88 10.99 -11.40
C HIS A 217 27.67 10.98 -10.09
N MET A 218 27.26 10.20 -9.09
CA MET A 218 28.03 10.04 -7.85
C MET A 218 29.36 9.33 -8.09
N ASN A 219 29.42 8.27 -8.90
CA ASN A 219 30.68 7.61 -9.22
C ASN A 219 31.63 8.55 -10.00
N ASN A 220 31.09 9.36 -10.91
CA ASN A 220 31.88 10.33 -11.66
C ASN A 220 32.34 11.51 -10.80
N GLU A 221 31.56 11.94 -9.79
CA GLU A 221 31.96 13.01 -8.87
C GLU A 221 32.86 12.53 -7.72
N LEU A 222 32.78 11.25 -7.34
CA LEU A 222 33.65 10.66 -6.32
C LEU A 222 35.02 10.24 -6.86
N GLY A 223 35.30 10.47 -8.15
CA GLY A 223 36.65 10.33 -8.71
C GLY A 223 37.24 8.93 -8.63
N CYS A 224 36.43 7.89 -8.49
CA CYS A 224 36.88 6.50 -8.67
C CYS A 224 37.00 6.20 -10.18
N GLU A 225 37.75 7.02 -10.91
CA GLU A 225 38.44 6.51 -12.08
C GLU A 225 39.50 5.56 -11.54
N LEU A 226 39.26 4.25 -11.72
CA LEU A 226 40.30 3.24 -11.62
C LEU A 226 41.41 3.69 -12.56
N GLY A 227 42.46 4.30 -11.98
CA GLY A 227 43.67 4.66 -12.66
C GLY A 227 44.21 3.43 -13.36
N HIS A 228 43.94 3.34 -14.66
CA HIS A 228 44.63 2.45 -15.55
C HIS A 228 45.72 3.27 -16.24
N GLU A 229 46.80 3.50 -15.50
CA GLU A 229 48.10 3.74 -16.11
C GLU A 229 48.82 2.38 -16.16
N PRO A 230 49.05 1.79 -17.34
CA PRO A 230 50.18 0.89 -17.51
C PRO A 230 51.20 1.62 -18.38
N ALA A 231 52.16 2.24 -17.72
CA ALA A 231 53.41 2.60 -18.35
C ALA A 231 54.52 1.74 -17.73
N LEU A 232 55.27 1.08 -18.62
CA LEU A 232 56.56 0.41 -18.44
C LEU A 232 56.49 -1.00 -17.80
N ASP A 233 57.18 -2.05 -18.24
CA ASP A 233 57.99 -2.43 -19.42
C ASP A 233 58.27 -3.95 -19.26
N GLU A 234 58.57 -4.67 -20.36
CA GLU A 234 59.59 -5.76 -20.50
C GLU A 234 59.85 -6.79 -19.35
N GLU A 235 59.98 -8.11 -19.48
CA GLU A 235 60.38 -9.04 -20.56
C GLU A 235 59.81 -10.46 -20.29
N ALA A 236 60.06 -11.35 -21.27
CA ALA A 236 59.70 -12.76 -21.39
C ALA A 236 60.22 -13.69 -20.27
N GLU A 237 59.48 -14.78 -20.00
CA GLU A 237 60.04 -16.14 -20.12
C GLU A 237 58.97 -17.22 -20.18
N ASP A 238 59.27 -18.21 -21.01
CA ASP A 238 58.47 -19.31 -21.52
C ASP A 238 58.87 -20.60 -20.78
N VAL A 239 57.95 -21.28 -20.10
CA VAL A 239 58.13 -22.70 -19.72
C VAL A 239 56.79 -23.44 -19.74
N SER A 240 56.62 -24.27 -20.76
CA SER A 240 55.64 -25.37 -20.82
C SER A 240 56.17 -26.63 -20.13
N VAL A 241 55.38 -27.32 -19.29
CA VAL A 241 55.33 -28.79 -19.11
C VAL A 241 53.96 -29.11 -18.45
N LEU A 242 52.95 -29.66 -19.13
CA LEU A 242 52.63 -31.07 -19.49
C LEU A 242 52.33 -32.04 -18.33
N SER A 243 51.25 -32.82 -18.53
CA SER A 243 50.80 -34.08 -17.85
C SER A 243 49.70 -33.90 -16.80
N GLN A 244 48.42 -34.14 -17.14
CA GLN A 244 47.72 -35.45 -17.22
C GLN A 244 47.66 -36.22 -15.89
N SER A 245 46.45 -36.45 -15.37
CA SER A 245 45.83 -37.78 -15.25
C SER A 245 44.73 -37.83 -14.16
N SER A 246 43.80 -38.78 -14.34
CA SER A 246 42.77 -39.28 -13.40
C SER A 246 41.57 -38.38 -13.15
N GLU A 247 40.32 -38.84 -13.09
CA GLU A 247 39.72 -40.17 -13.12
C GLU A 247 38.20 -39.99 -13.35
N ALA A 248 37.54 -40.99 -13.91
CA ALA A 248 36.10 -41.23 -13.83
C ALA A 248 35.93 -42.67 -13.31
N PRO A 249 34.71 -43.21 -13.08
CA PRO A 249 33.43 -42.67 -12.60
C PRO A 249 32.92 -43.48 -11.37
N SER A 250 31.85 -43.05 -10.67
CA SER A 250 30.83 -44.02 -10.18
C SER A 250 29.64 -43.37 -9.45
N SER A 251 28.50 -44.01 -9.70
CA SER A 251 27.15 -43.91 -9.14
C SER A 251 26.98 -44.00 -7.62
N SER A 252 25.95 -43.34 -7.08
CA SER A 252 24.95 -43.87 -6.12
C SER A 252 23.95 -42.73 -5.79
N GLU A 253 22.68 -42.81 -6.17
CA GLU A 253 21.56 -43.38 -5.39
C GLU A 253 21.58 -43.04 -3.89
N GLY A 254 20.59 -42.24 -3.45
CA GLY A 254 20.37 -41.95 -2.03
C GLY A 254 19.36 -40.82 -1.76
N THR A 255 18.07 -41.07 -2.03
CA THR A 255 16.97 -40.49 -1.22
C THR A 255 16.79 -41.39 0.02
N PRO A 256 16.03 -41.03 1.08
CA PRO A 256 15.56 -39.74 1.57
C PRO A 256 16.03 -39.51 3.04
N LEU A 257 15.73 -38.36 3.66
CA LEU A 257 15.36 -38.29 5.08
C LEU A 257 14.81 -36.89 5.42
N GLN A 258 13.55 -36.85 5.82
CA GLN A 258 12.99 -35.75 6.62
C GLN A 258 13.66 -35.71 8.00
N PRO A 259 13.61 -34.54 8.66
CA PRO A 259 13.30 -34.54 10.08
C PRO A 259 12.01 -33.78 10.37
N LEU A 260 11.06 -34.55 10.90
CA LEU A 260 10.06 -34.16 11.89
C LEU A 260 10.76 -33.65 13.18
N TRP A 261 9.97 -33.18 14.14
CA TRP A 261 10.32 -32.65 15.48
C TRP A 261 10.56 -31.12 15.49
N ARG A 262 9.97 -30.31 16.39
CA ARG A 262 9.35 -30.60 17.69
C ARG A 262 8.46 -29.43 18.13
N SER A 263 7.32 -29.78 18.73
CA SER A 263 6.47 -28.89 19.53
C SER A 263 7.18 -28.33 20.76
N GLY A 264 6.73 -27.15 21.19
CA GLY A 264 6.37 -26.90 22.59
C GLY A 264 7.30 -25.99 23.40
N ALA A 265 6.80 -24.79 23.71
CA ALA A 265 6.91 -24.13 25.02
C ALA A 265 6.04 -22.85 24.95
N VAL A 266 4.88 -22.83 25.59
CA VAL A 266 4.66 -22.45 27.00
C VAL A 266 4.59 -20.92 27.17
N VAL A 267 3.39 -20.54 27.60
CA VAL A 267 2.88 -19.24 28.07
C VAL A 267 3.75 -18.66 29.19
N GLU A 268 3.94 -17.35 29.18
CA GLU A 268 3.75 -16.53 30.40
C GLU A 268 3.22 -15.12 30.07
N PRO A 269 2.29 -14.58 30.88
CA PRO A 269 1.71 -13.24 30.73
C PRO A 269 2.44 -12.21 31.62
N ASP A 270 1.93 -10.97 31.55
CA ASP A 270 2.24 -9.83 32.42
C ASP A 270 3.58 -9.13 32.21
N MET A 271 3.52 -7.93 31.63
CA MET A 271 4.21 -6.77 32.18
C MET A 271 3.51 -5.50 31.66
N LEU A 272 2.64 -5.01 32.54
CA LEU A 272 2.17 -3.64 32.66
C LEU A 272 3.38 -2.69 32.63
N GLY A 273 3.38 -1.67 31.78
CA GLY A 273 4.47 -0.71 31.68
C GLY A 273 3.99 0.61 31.08
N ASP A 274 4.03 1.64 31.90
CA ASP A 274 3.43 2.95 31.72
C ASP A 274 3.86 3.71 30.46
N ALA A 275 2.90 4.46 29.92
CA ALA A 275 3.16 5.58 29.04
C ALA A 275 3.96 6.68 29.80
N PRO A 276 4.69 7.53 29.06
CA PRO A 276 4.18 8.88 29.02
C PRO A 276 4.21 9.51 27.62
N PHE A 277 3.12 10.23 27.34
CA PHE A 277 3.08 11.43 26.51
C PHE A 277 4.29 12.34 26.78
N VAL A 278 4.83 13.02 25.75
CA VAL A 278 5.15 14.47 25.75
C VAL A 278 5.76 14.94 24.42
N CYS A 279 5.29 16.14 24.03
CA CYS A 279 5.87 17.20 23.17
C CYS A 279 5.91 17.14 21.63
N LEU A 280 4.94 17.87 21.07
CA LEU A 280 5.09 18.94 20.08
C LEU A 280 6.42 19.73 20.14
N GLN A 281 7.06 19.91 18.98
CA GLN A 281 7.71 21.14 18.49
C GLN A 281 7.52 21.16 16.96
N SER A 282 6.83 22.11 16.32
CA SER A 282 7.17 23.52 16.11
C SER A 282 8.47 23.71 15.30
N THR A 283 8.35 23.69 13.97
CA THR A 283 8.98 24.64 13.03
C THR A 283 8.14 24.70 11.76
#